data_AF-A0A015LQM0-F1
#
_entry.id   AF-A0A015LQM0-F1
#
_cell.length_a   1.000
_cell.length_b   1.000
_cell.length_c   1.000
_cell.angle_alpha   90.00
_cell.angle_beta   90.00
_cell.angle_gamma   90.00
#
_symmetry.space_group_name_H-M   'P 1'
#
loop_
_entity.id
_entity.type
_entity.pdbx_description
1 polymer ?
#
loop_
_entity_poly.entity_id
_entity_poly.type
_entity_poly.pdbx_seq_one_letter_code
_entity_poly.pdbx_strand_id
1 'polypeptide(L)'
;MMVSINCLLLRKTSFHDTFAVNVANDNDIRDSLVKFDNLKILDLKYLIYNEINHDIKFNYNDIDLWKINIAYNDNKLKHVTTEDEFGGKKLIPIHSIKKHFLE
;
A
#
# COMPACT_ATOMS: atom_id res chain seq x y z
N MET A 1 -17.19 -7.30 1.46
CA MET A 1 -15.96 -7.33 2.28
C MET A 1 -15.23 -6.03 2.05
N MET A 2 -14.78 -5.38 3.12
CA MET A 2 -13.92 -4.21 3.02
C MET A 2 -12.63 -4.58 3.74
N VAL A 3 -11.50 -4.43 3.05
CA VAL A 3 -10.18 -4.67 3.64
C VAL A 3 -9.53 -3.32 3.84
N SER A 4 -9.09 -3.03 5.06
CA SER A 4 -8.33 -1.83 5.35
C SER A 4 -6.85 -2.18 5.38
N ILE A 5 -6.07 -1.59 4.48
CA ILE A 5 -4.64 -1.81 4.34
C ILE A 5 -3.93 -0.64 5.03
N ASN A 6 -3.16 -0.93 6.07
CA ASN A 6 -2.33 0.07 6.71
C ASN A 6 -1.08 0.33 5.87
N CYS A 7 -0.82 1.60 5.59
CA CYS A 7 0.29 2.08 4.80
C CYS A 7 1.18 3.00 5.63
N LEU A 8 2.47 3.01 5.31
CA LEU A 8 3.47 3.88 5.89
C LEU A 8 4.36 4.37 4.75
N LEU A 9 4.55 5.68 4.64
CA LEU A 9 5.50 6.22 3.66
C LEU A 9 6.93 5.93 4.12
N LEU A 10 7.82 5.62 3.18
CA LEU A 10 9.24 5.42 3.46
C LEU A 10 9.82 6.64 4.21
N ARG A 11 10.76 6.39 5.13
CA ARG A 11 11.35 7.37 6.07
C ARG A 11 10.45 7.84 7.21
N LYS A 12 9.17 7.46 7.22
CA LYS A 12 8.36 7.55 8.45
C LYS A 12 8.70 6.36 9.34
N THR A 13 8.91 6.62 10.63
CA THR A 13 9.45 5.65 11.59
C THR A 13 8.51 5.36 12.76
N SER A 14 7.29 5.88 12.71
CA SER A 14 6.27 5.75 13.74
C SER A 14 4.99 5.14 13.20
N PHE A 15 4.35 4.28 14.00
CA PHE A 15 3.00 3.80 13.69
C PHE A 15 1.96 4.94 13.67
N HIS A 16 2.23 6.06 14.35
CA HIS A 16 1.36 7.24 14.30
C HIS A 16 1.39 7.96 12.94
N ASP A 17 2.40 7.70 12.09
CA ASP A 17 2.47 8.21 10.73
C ASP A 17 1.76 7.27 9.72
N THR A 18 1.19 6.15 10.18
CA THR A 18 0.44 5.25 9.30
C THR A 18 -0.90 5.85 8.91
N PHE A 19 -1.34 5.52 7.71
CA PHE A 19 -2.67 5.84 7.21
C PHE A 19 -3.30 4.58 6.63
N ALA A 20 -4.62 4.53 6.60
CA ALA A 20 -5.36 3.37 6.14
C ALA A 20 -5.94 3.62 4.75
N VAL A 21 -5.74 2.68 3.84
CA VAL A 21 -6.39 2.65 2.53
C VAL A 21 -7.45 1.58 2.53
N ASN A 22 -8.70 1.98 2.35
CA ASN A 22 -9.84 1.07 2.32
C ASN A 22 -10.02 0.52 0.90
N VAL A 23 -10.03 -0.80 0.79
CA VAL A 23 -10.32 -1.53 -0.46
C VAL A 23 -11.71 -2.15 -0.31
N ALA A 24 -12.65 -1.65 -1.10
CA ALA A 24 -14.04 -2.09 -1.10
C ALA A 24 -14.24 -3.32 -1.99
N ASN A 25 -15.48 -3.83 -2.04
CA ASN A 25 -15.86 -4.87 -3.00
C ASN A 25 -15.76 -4.38 -4.46
N ASP A 26 -16.11 -3.13 -4.68
CA ASP A 26 -16.11 -2.46 -5.97
C ASP A 26 -15.39 -1.13 -5.77
N ASN A 27 -14.36 -0.87 -6.57
CA ASN A 27 -13.46 0.25 -6.38
C ASN A 27 -13.42 1.06 -7.66
N ASP A 28 -13.57 2.37 -7.53
CA ASP A 28 -13.43 3.29 -8.65
C ASP A 28 -11.94 3.50 -8.95
N ILE A 29 -11.50 2.95 -10.08
CA ILE A 29 -10.15 3.08 -10.58
C ILE A 29 -10.22 3.83 -11.90
N ARG A 30 -10.04 5.16 -11.85
CA ARG A 30 -10.05 6.04 -13.03
C ARG A 30 -11.36 5.92 -13.82
N ASP A 31 -12.47 6.13 -13.13
CA ASP A 31 -13.84 6.06 -13.68
C ASP A 31 -14.24 4.64 -14.14
N SER A 32 -13.50 3.62 -13.69
CA SER A 32 -13.76 2.22 -13.99
C SER A 32 -14.00 1.44 -12.70
N LEU A 33 -15.16 0.78 -12.62
CA LEU A 33 -15.50 -0.04 -11.47
C LEU A 33 -14.75 -1.38 -11.53
N VAL A 34 -13.78 -1.56 -10.65
CA VAL A 34 -12.98 -2.80 -10.55
C VAL A 34 -13.37 -3.57 -9.30
N LYS A 35 -13.78 -4.83 -9.50
CA LYS A 35 -14.11 -5.76 -8.41
C LYS A 35 -12.87 -6.14 -7.63
N PHE A 36 -13.03 -6.36 -6.33
CA PHE A 36 -11.97 -6.76 -5.42
C PHE A 36 -11.14 -7.95 -5.92
N ASP A 37 -11.79 -9.01 -6.42
CA ASP A 37 -11.09 -10.20 -6.94
C ASP A 37 -10.19 -9.90 -8.14
N ASN A 38 -10.49 -8.83 -8.88
CA ASN A 38 -9.76 -8.41 -10.08
C ASN A 38 -8.75 -7.28 -9.81
N LEU A 39 -8.74 -6.70 -8.61
CA LEU A 39 -7.84 -5.61 -8.27
C LEU A 39 -6.40 -6.07 -8.26
N LYS A 40 -5.56 -5.30 -8.94
CA LYS A 40 -4.11 -5.51 -9.00
C LYS A 40 -3.38 -4.56 -8.07
N ILE A 41 -2.12 -4.86 -7.80
CA ILE A 41 -1.23 -3.98 -7.05
C ILE A 41 -1.11 -2.60 -7.72
N LEU A 42 -1.17 -2.52 -9.05
CA LEU A 42 -1.21 -1.24 -9.77
C LEU A 42 -2.41 -0.38 -9.36
N ASP A 43 -3.59 -0.99 -9.22
CA ASP A 43 -4.80 -0.30 -8.81
C ASP A 43 -4.69 0.14 -7.34
N LEU A 44 -4.04 -0.67 -6.49
CA LEU A 44 -3.70 -0.26 -5.12
C LEU A 44 -2.77 0.96 -5.08
N LYS A 45 -1.79 1.06 -5.98
CA LYS A 45 -0.94 2.27 -6.08
C LYS A 45 -1.79 3.52 -6.35
N TYR A 46 -2.78 3.40 -7.23
CA TYR A 46 -3.72 4.49 -7.53
C TYR A 46 -4.58 4.87 -6.31
N LEU A 47 -5.12 3.88 -5.60
CA LEU A 47 -5.90 4.13 -4.38
C LEU A 47 -5.06 4.80 -3.29
N ILE A 48 -3.82 4.34 -3.07
CA ILE A 48 -2.89 4.97 -2.12
C ILE A 48 -2.60 6.41 -2.53
N TYR A 49 -2.31 6.65 -3.81
CA TYR A 49 -2.03 7.98 -4.33
C TYR A 49 -3.19 8.95 -4.08
N ASN A 50 -4.44 8.50 -4.26
CA ASN A 50 -5.62 9.32 -3.98
C ASN A 50 -5.78 9.63 -2.47
N GLU A 51 -5.32 8.75 -1.59
CA GLU A 51 -5.40 8.96 -0.13
C GLU A 51 -4.34 9.94 0.40
N ILE A 52 -3.11 9.88 -0.10
CA ILE A 52 -1.95 10.64 0.46
C ILE A 52 -1.86 12.11 0.05
N ASN A 53 -2.91 12.65 -0.57
CA ASN A 53 -3.09 14.07 -0.91
C ASN A 53 -2.12 14.60 -2.00
N HIS A 54 -2.65 15.47 -2.87
CA HIS A 54 -2.08 15.86 -4.16
C HIS A 54 -0.94 16.88 -4.13
N ASP A 55 -0.43 17.25 -2.94
CA ASP A 55 0.64 18.24 -2.82
C ASP A 55 1.98 17.74 -3.37
N ILE A 56 2.12 16.42 -3.52
CA ILE A 56 3.30 15.79 -4.10
C ILE A 56 2.95 15.33 -5.52
N LYS A 57 3.39 16.10 -6.52
CA LYS A 57 3.23 15.74 -7.94
C LYS A 57 4.23 14.65 -8.32
N PHE A 58 3.85 13.40 -8.19
CA PHE A 58 4.55 12.26 -8.76
C PHE A 58 3.55 11.31 -9.42
N ASN A 59 4.04 10.47 -10.34
CA ASN A 59 3.21 9.47 -10.99
C ASN A 59 3.04 8.27 -10.06
N TYR A 60 1.81 7.86 -9.77
CA TYR A 60 1.55 6.71 -8.92
C TYR A 60 2.19 5.41 -9.47
N ASN A 61 2.44 5.34 -10.78
CA ASN A 61 3.14 4.20 -11.39
C ASN A 61 4.56 4.02 -10.82
N ASP A 62 5.19 5.11 -10.40
CA ASP A 62 6.56 5.16 -9.89
C ASP A 62 6.64 4.80 -8.40
N ILE A 63 5.51 4.65 -7.69
CA ILE A 63 5.49 4.24 -6.29
C ILE A 63 5.92 2.78 -6.19
N ASP A 64 6.97 2.47 -5.45
CA ASP A 64 7.23 1.09 -5.05
C ASP A 64 6.47 0.72 -3.78
N LEU A 65 5.76 -0.42 -3.82
CA LEU A 65 5.02 -0.93 -2.68
C LEU A 65 5.72 -2.16 -2.11
N TRP A 66 5.91 -2.16 -0.80
CA TRP A 66 6.52 -3.26 -0.07
C TRP A 66 5.55 -3.78 0.99
N LYS A 67 5.30 -5.09 1.00
CA LYS A 67 4.57 -5.73 2.09
C LYS A 67 5.56 -6.07 3.20
N ILE A 68 5.32 -5.53 4.38
CA ILE A 68 6.12 -5.74 5.58
C ILE A 68 5.27 -6.46 6.64
N ASN A 69 5.90 -7.34 7.43
CA ASN A 69 5.26 -8.00 8.56
C ASN A 69 5.89 -7.47 9.85
N ILE A 70 5.21 -6.52 10.50
CA ILE A 70 5.73 -5.81 11.67
C ILE A 70 4.63 -5.79 12.74
N ALA A 71 4.98 -6.18 13.96
CA ALA A 71 4.09 -6.05 15.12
C ALA A 71 4.13 -4.63 15.67
N TYR A 72 3.04 -4.16 16.29
CA TYR A 72 2.93 -2.79 16.83
C TYR A 72 4.05 -2.40 17.82
N ASN A 73 4.54 -3.37 18.60
CA ASN A 73 5.62 -3.16 19.57
C ASN A 73 7.04 -3.39 18.99
N ASP A 74 7.15 -3.64 17.69
CA ASP A 74 8.43 -3.91 17.05
C ASP A 74 9.16 -2.58 16.72
N ASN A 75 10.43 -2.49 17.11
CA ASN A 75 11.25 -1.30 16.87
C ASN A 75 11.83 -1.24 15.45
N LYS A 76 11.54 -2.22 14.58
CA LYS A 76 12.02 -2.24 13.19
C LYS A 76 11.81 -0.94 12.43
N LEU A 77 10.71 -0.21 12.68
CA LEU A 77 10.45 1.08 12.02
C LEU A 77 11.48 2.18 12.35
N LYS A 78 12.16 2.14 13.50
CA LYS A 78 13.02 3.24 14.00
C LYS A 78 14.31 3.45 13.23
N HIS A 79 14.73 2.46 12.45
CA HIS A 79 16.03 2.47 11.77
C HIS A 79 15.92 2.35 10.25
N VAL A 80 14.70 2.36 9.69
CA VAL A 80 14.55 2.16 8.26
C VAL A 80 14.61 3.46 7.49
N THR A 81 15.64 3.56 6.67
CA THR A 81 15.87 4.67 5.73
C THR A 81 15.76 4.23 4.28
N THR A 82 15.90 2.92 4.02
CA THR A 82 15.88 2.30 2.69
C THR A 82 14.97 1.09 2.61
N GLU A 83 14.58 0.69 1.41
CA GLU A 83 13.60 -0.38 1.17
C GLU A 83 14.09 -1.76 1.65
N ASP A 84 15.40 -2.03 1.56
CA ASP A 84 16.01 -3.33 1.88
C ASP A 84 16.03 -3.61 3.39
N GLU A 85 16.04 -2.57 4.23
CA GLU A 85 16.13 -2.69 5.69
C GLU A 85 14.83 -3.23 6.33
N PHE A 86 13.70 -3.19 5.62
CA PHE A 86 12.43 -3.72 6.12
C PHE A 86 12.33 -5.25 6.04
N GLY A 87 13.21 -5.93 5.30
CA GLY A 87 13.04 -7.36 4.98
C GLY A 87 11.69 -7.65 4.31
N GLY A 88 11.11 -6.62 3.67
CA GLY A 88 9.78 -6.68 3.07
C GLY A 88 9.80 -7.42 1.73
N LYS A 89 8.62 -7.77 1.24
CA LYS A 89 8.44 -8.30 -0.11
C LYS A 89 7.94 -7.20 -1.03
N LYS A 90 8.73 -6.85 -2.04
CA LYS A 90 8.29 -5.93 -3.11
C LYS A 90 7.07 -6.50 -3.82
N LEU A 91 6.02 -5.70 -3.93
CA LEU A 91 4.76 -6.06 -4.58
C LEU A 91 4.85 -5.76 -6.08
N ILE A 92 4.49 -6.75 -6.90
CA ILE A 92 4.56 -6.63 -8.36
C ILE A 92 3.24 -6.07 -8.89
N PRO A 93 3.24 -5.00 -9.72
CA PRO A 93 2.04 -4.30 -10.17
C PRO A 93 0.96 -5.18 -10.81
N ILE A 94 1.34 -6.24 -11.53
CA ILE A 94 0.40 -7.12 -12.24
C ILE A 94 -0.29 -8.14 -11.33
N HIS A 95 0.22 -8.37 -10.12
CA HIS A 95 -0.35 -9.35 -9.20
C HIS A 95 -1.66 -8.85 -8.61
N SER A 96 -2.57 -9.78 -8.33
CA SER A 96 -3.80 -9.51 -7.58
C SER A 96 -3.46 -9.10 -6.14
N ILE A 97 -4.25 -8.19 -5.56
CA ILE A 97 -4.20 -7.86 -4.13
C ILE A 97 -4.49 -9.11 -3.29
N LYS A 98 -5.44 -9.96 -3.71
CA LYS A 98 -5.85 -11.17 -2.98
C LYS A 98 -4.67 -12.11 -2.69
N LYS A 99 -3.82 -12.32 -3.70
CA LYS A 99 -2.58 -13.11 -3.61
C LYS A 99 -1.62 -12.64 -2.51
N HIS A 100 -1.65 -11.37 -2.14
CA HIS A 100 -0.72 -10.81 -1.16
C HIS A 100 -1.34 -10.55 0.20
N PHE A 101 -2.66 -10.43 0.33
CA PHE A 101 -3.30 -10.00 1.58
C PHE A 101 -4.33 -11.00 2.13
N LEU A 102 -4.75 -12.00 1.35
CA LEU A 102 -5.81 -12.94 1.75
C LEU A 102 -5.46 -14.42 1.49
N GLU A 103 -4.40 -14.69 0.74
CA GLU A 103 -3.81 -16.02 0.53
C GLU A 103 -2.48 -16.11 1.29
#